data_AF-A0A485AIJ0-F1
#
_entry.id   AF-A0A485AIJ0-F1
#
_cell.length_a   1.000
_cell.length_b   1.000
_cell.length_c   1.000
_cell.angle_alpha   90.00
_cell.angle_beta   90.00
_cell.angle_gamma   90.00
#
_symmetry.space_group_name_H-M   'P 1'
#
loop_
_entity.id
_entity.type
_entity.pdbx_description
1 polymer ?
#
loop_
_entity_poly.entity_id
_entity_poly.type
_entity_poly.pdbx_seq_one_letter_code
_entity_poly.pdbx_strand_id
1 'polypeptide(L)'
;MDIGFYCLASAVALWGEPKQVQASASLLDSGVDAHGVVVMDYGDFSVTLQHSKVSDSTLPSEIQGEAGALVIAKISECQKLSFVPRGSKAQDLSQPQHINTMLYEAEEFARLVENNEVNHPGLEVSRITAKVQTESVARPASFSRLMRRLRKTT
;
A
#
# COMPACT_ATOMS: atom_id res chain seq x y z
N MET A 1 4.53 11.27 -2.07
CA MET A 1 4.63 9.80 -2.10
C MET A 1 4.31 9.32 -3.53
N ASP A 2 5.15 8.46 -4.11
CA ASP A 2 4.97 7.95 -5.49
C ASP A 2 4.79 6.42 -5.44
N ILE A 3 5.87 5.65 -5.27
CA ILE A 3 5.82 4.17 -5.21
C ILE A 3 5.01 3.61 -4.02
N GLY A 4 4.97 4.31 -2.89
CA GLY A 4 4.16 3.88 -1.72
C GLY A 4 2.65 3.88 -1.96
N PHE A 5 2.18 4.52 -3.05
CA PHE A 5 0.77 4.58 -3.41
C PHE A 5 0.17 3.19 -3.65
N TYR A 6 0.86 2.30 -4.37
CA TYR A 6 0.30 0.99 -4.72
C TYR A 6 -0.03 0.17 -3.48
N CYS A 7 0.88 0.10 -2.52
CA CYS A 7 0.66 -0.65 -1.29
C CYS A 7 -0.50 -0.06 -0.46
N LEU A 8 -0.60 1.27 -0.42
CA LEU A 8 -1.64 1.99 0.31
C LEU A 8 -3.01 1.79 -0.35
N ALA A 9 -3.11 2.01 -1.67
CA ALA A 9 -4.34 1.82 -2.43
C ALA A 9 -4.82 0.38 -2.37
N SER A 10 -3.93 -0.62 -2.46
CA SER A 10 -4.29 -2.03 -2.32
C SER A 10 -4.87 -2.33 -0.94
N ALA A 11 -4.30 -1.80 0.13
CA ALA A 11 -4.82 -2.02 1.48
C ALA A 11 -6.19 -1.38 1.68
N VAL A 12 -6.38 -0.14 1.20
CA VAL A 12 -7.68 0.54 1.26
C VAL A 12 -8.73 -0.18 0.41
N ALA A 13 -8.35 -0.71 -0.76
CA ALA A 13 -9.26 -1.47 -1.61
C ALA A 13 -9.70 -2.79 -0.96
N LEU A 14 -8.81 -3.44 -0.19
CA LEU A 14 -9.11 -4.72 0.48
C LEU A 14 -9.88 -4.56 1.79
N TRP A 15 -9.55 -3.54 2.59
CA TRP A 15 -10.03 -3.43 3.98
C TRP A 15 -10.72 -2.11 4.31
N GLY A 16 -10.81 -1.18 3.37
CA GLY A 16 -11.42 0.14 3.58
C GLY A 16 -10.55 1.05 4.45
N GLU A 17 -11.22 1.98 5.14
CA GLU A 17 -10.57 3.01 5.95
C GLU A 17 -10.00 2.45 7.26
N PRO A 18 -8.70 2.66 7.55
CA PRO A 18 -8.12 2.27 8.83
C PRO A 18 -8.58 3.17 9.98
N LYS A 19 -8.62 2.62 11.19
CA LYS A 19 -8.93 3.36 12.43
C LYS A 19 -7.82 4.33 12.81
N GLN A 20 -6.57 3.95 12.56
CA GLN A 20 -5.40 4.78 12.84
C GLN A 20 -4.28 4.52 11.84
N VAL A 21 -3.51 5.57 11.53
CA VAL A 21 -2.34 5.50 10.63
C VAL A 21 -1.10 6.06 11.33
N GLN A 22 -0.01 5.32 11.33
CA GLN A 22 1.29 5.75 11.83
C GLN A 22 2.30 5.66 10.70
N ALA A 23 3.05 6.72 10.43
CA ALA A 23 3.98 6.78 9.31
C ALA A 23 5.35 7.31 9.75
N SER A 24 6.40 6.70 9.21
CA SER A 24 7.78 7.15 9.35
C SER A 24 8.45 7.17 7.98
N ALA A 25 9.23 8.20 7.70
CA ALA A 25 9.92 8.33 6.42
C ALA A 25 11.30 8.96 6.61
N SER A 26 12.25 8.49 5.81
CA SER A 26 13.54 9.14 5.60
C SER A 26 13.43 10.03 4.37
N LEU A 27 13.87 11.28 4.47
CA LEU A 27 13.87 12.23 3.36
C LEU A 27 15.24 12.25 2.66
N LEU A 28 15.24 12.46 1.36
CA LEU A 28 16.40 12.89 0.60
C LEU A 28 16.75 14.34 0.93
N ASP A 29 17.94 14.79 0.52
CA ASP A 29 18.36 16.19 0.66
C ASP A 29 17.42 17.17 -0.04
N SER A 30 16.74 16.71 -1.09
CA SER A 30 15.69 17.45 -1.81
C SER A 30 14.41 17.67 -0.99
N GLY A 31 14.26 17.01 0.16
CA GLY A 31 13.05 17.02 0.98
C GLY A 31 11.96 16.05 0.51
N VAL A 32 12.22 15.26 -0.54
CA VAL A 32 11.33 14.20 -1.02
C VAL A 32 11.58 12.91 -0.23
N ASP A 33 10.52 12.14 0.04
CA ASP A 33 10.62 10.83 0.69
C ASP A 33 11.54 9.88 -0.10
N ALA A 34 12.57 9.36 0.57
CA ALA A 34 13.46 8.32 0.06
C ALA A 34 12.81 6.95 0.25
N HIS A 35 12.49 6.61 1.50
CA HIS A 35 11.84 5.37 1.90
C HIS A 35 11.07 5.58 3.20
N GLY A 36 10.12 4.69 3.48
CA GLY A 36 9.28 4.81 4.65
C GLY A 36 8.49 3.55 4.97
N VAL A 37 7.91 3.58 6.16
CA VAL A 37 7.01 2.55 6.68
C VAL A 37 5.72 3.22 7.14
N VAL A 38 4.59 2.64 6.74
CA VAL A 38 3.25 3.03 7.20
C VAL A 38 2.60 1.85 7.88
N VAL A 39 2.10 2.04 9.09
CA VAL A 39 1.34 1.05 9.85
C VAL A 39 -0.10 1.54 9.96
N MET A 40 -1.03 0.72 9.50
CA MET A 40 -2.47 0.99 9.52
C MET A 40 -3.13 0.01 10.48
N ASP A 41 -3.87 0.55 11.44
CA ASP A 41 -4.63 -0.21 12.43
C ASP A 41 -6.09 -0.35 11.97
N TYR A 42 -6.58 -1.58 11.91
CA TYR A 42 -7.98 -1.91 11.63
C TYR A 42 -8.72 -2.43 12.88
N GLY A 43 -8.05 -2.50 14.03
CA GLY A 43 -8.56 -2.99 15.31
C GLY A 43 -8.13 -4.42 15.59
N ASP A 44 -8.65 -5.37 14.81
CA ASP A 44 -8.36 -6.80 15.04
C ASP A 44 -7.08 -7.26 14.32
N PHE A 45 -6.60 -6.45 13.38
CA PHE A 45 -5.36 -6.68 12.64
C PHE A 45 -4.72 -5.36 12.23
N SER A 46 -3.47 -5.44 11.80
CA SER A 46 -2.70 -4.30 11.30
C SER A 46 -2.11 -4.60 9.93
N VAL A 47 -1.97 -3.58 9.10
CA VAL A 47 -1.30 -3.65 7.80
C VAL A 47 -0.03 -2.80 7.86
N THR A 48 1.11 -3.40 7.50
CA THR A 48 2.39 -2.67 7.43
C THR A 48 2.82 -2.55 5.98
N LEU A 49 2.97 -1.32 5.52
CA LEU A 49 3.44 -0.97 4.19
C LEU A 49 4.90 -0.54 4.28
N GLN A 50 5.75 -1.07 3.42
CA GLN A 50 7.12 -0.63 3.25
C GLN A 50 7.30 -0.16 1.81
N HIS A 51 7.93 0.99 1.62
CA HIS A 51 8.21 1.50 0.29
C HIS A 51 9.56 2.21 0.26
N SER A 52 10.22 2.16 -0.90
CA SER A 52 11.49 2.84 -1.13
C SER A 52 11.63 3.23 -2.59
N LYS A 53 12.25 4.39 -2.83
CA LYS A 53 12.71 4.86 -4.15
C LYS A 53 14.21 4.66 -4.35
N VAL A 54 14.91 4.28 -3.28
CA VAL A 54 16.39 4.22 -3.23
C VAL A 54 16.90 2.82 -2.97
N SER A 55 16.01 1.85 -2.83
CA SER A 55 16.34 0.44 -2.61
C SER A 55 15.22 -0.45 -3.14
N ASP A 56 15.59 -1.61 -3.66
CA ASP A 56 14.65 -2.64 -4.05
C ASP A 56 14.37 -3.59 -2.89
N SER A 57 13.11 -3.99 -2.74
CA SER A 57 12.72 -5.06 -1.83
C SER A 57 12.41 -6.32 -2.63
N THR A 58 12.92 -7.45 -2.17
CA THR A 58 12.56 -8.78 -2.68
C THR A 58 11.46 -9.45 -1.85
N LEU A 59 10.97 -8.78 -0.81
CA LEU A 59 9.91 -9.31 0.06
C LEU A 59 8.58 -9.36 -0.72
N PRO A 60 7.87 -10.49 -0.68
CA PRO A 60 6.50 -10.54 -1.17
C PRO A 60 5.57 -9.76 -0.25
N SER A 61 4.36 -9.50 -0.73
CA SER A 61 3.27 -9.06 0.14
C SER A 61 2.58 -10.28 0.74
N GLU A 62 2.16 -10.19 2.00
CA GLU A 62 1.52 -11.30 2.69
C GLU A 62 0.23 -10.85 3.38
N ILE A 63 -0.78 -11.70 3.34
CA ILE A 63 -1.98 -11.60 4.17
C ILE A 63 -1.98 -12.85 5.06
N GLN A 64 -1.78 -12.65 6.36
CA GLN A 64 -1.60 -13.73 7.33
C GLN A 64 -2.87 -13.97 8.12
N GLY A 65 -3.18 -15.25 8.37
CA GLY A 65 -4.32 -15.67 9.19
C GLY A 65 -4.03 -16.98 9.91
N GLU A 66 -4.99 -17.44 10.71
CA GLU A 66 -4.79 -18.61 11.59
C GLU A 66 -4.48 -19.91 10.82
N ALA A 67 -5.04 -20.04 9.62
CA ALA A 67 -4.89 -21.23 8.77
C ALA A 67 -3.59 -21.22 7.94
N GLY A 68 -2.89 -20.08 7.82
CA GLY A 68 -1.74 -19.91 6.94
C GLY A 68 -1.61 -18.48 6.41
N ALA A 69 -0.89 -18.32 5.30
CA ALA A 69 -0.68 -17.02 4.67
C ALA A 69 -0.99 -17.06 3.17
N LEU A 70 -1.60 -15.99 2.65
CA LEU A 70 -1.58 -15.69 1.23
C LEU A 70 -0.33 -14.90 0.92
N VAL A 71 0.46 -15.38 -0.04
CA VAL A 71 1.70 -14.76 -0.50
C VAL A 71 1.46 -14.22 -1.91
N ILE A 72 1.60 -12.91 -2.07
CA ILE A 72 1.36 -12.17 -3.30
C ILE A 72 2.69 -11.63 -3.81
N ALA A 73 3.10 -12.06 -5.00
CA ALA A 73 4.23 -11.45 -5.69
C ALA A 73 3.78 -10.15 -6.36
N LYS A 74 4.46 -9.05 -5.99
CA LYS A 74 4.25 -7.71 -6.56
C LYS A 74 2.78 -7.27 -6.50
N ILE A 75 2.35 -6.78 -5.35
CA ILE A 75 0.94 -6.41 -5.06
C ILE A 75 0.30 -5.47 -6.10
N SER A 76 1.10 -4.64 -6.78
CA SER A 76 0.62 -3.74 -7.83
C SER A 76 0.11 -4.45 -9.08
N GLU A 77 0.59 -5.67 -9.35
CA GLU A 77 0.28 -6.43 -10.57
C GLU A 77 -0.25 -7.84 -10.26
N CYS A 78 -0.13 -8.30 -9.01
CA CYS A 78 -0.59 -9.60 -8.54
C CYS A 78 -0.18 -10.77 -9.46
N GLN A 79 1.06 -10.75 -9.96
CA GLN A 79 1.53 -11.71 -10.98
C GLN A 79 1.55 -13.17 -10.47
N LYS A 80 1.69 -13.36 -9.16
CA LYS A 80 1.63 -14.67 -8.52
C LYS A 80 0.91 -14.57 -7.19
N LEU A 81 0.01 -15.52 -6.94
CA LEU A 81 -0.70 -15.69 -5.68
C LEU A 81 -0.54 -17.13 -5.22
N SER A 82 -0.12 -17.32 -3.97
CA SER A 82 -0.03 -18.66 -3.38
C SER A 82 -0.63 -18.67 -1.99
N PHE A 83 -1.44 -19.68 -1.69
CA PHE A 83 -1.86 -19.96 -0.32
C PHE A 83 -0.88 -20.94 0.32
N VAL A 84 -0.35 -20.60 1.48
CA VAL A 84 0.60 -21.42 2.24
C VAL A 84 -0.09 -21.84 3.55
N PRO A 85 -0.75 -23.01 3.60
CA PRO A 85 -1.39 -23.49 4.80
C PRO A 85 -0.35 -23.87 5.86
N ARG A 86 -0.70 -23.75 7.13
CA ARG A 86 0.19 -24.10 8.24
C ARG A 86 0.62 -25.57 8.18
N GLY A 87 1.93 -25.82 8.11
CA GLY A 87 2.50 -27.18 8.08
C GLY A 87 2.27 -27.95 6.78
N SER A 88 1.77 -27.30 5.73
CA SER A 88 1.50 -27.92 4.43
C SER A 88 2.26 -27.19 3.32
N LYS A 89 2.28 -27.80 2.12
CA LYS A 89 2.89 -27.18 0.95
C LYS A 89 2.03 -26.04 0.42
N ALA A 90 2.72 -25.04 -0.17
CA ALA A 90 2.08 -23.94 -0.88
C ALA A 90 1.21 -24.45 -2.04
N GLN A 91 0.08 -23.81 -2.22
CA GLN A 91 -0.89 -24.03 -3.29
C GLN A 91 -0.88 -22.80 -4.19
N ASP A 92 -0.69 -23.00 -5.49
CA ASP A 92 -0.74 -21.92 -6.48
C ASP A 92 -2.20 -21.56 -6.78
N LEU A 93 -2.53 -20.28 -6.59
CA LEU A 93 -3.86 -19.72 -6.87
C LEU A 93 -3.82 -18.69 -7.99
N SER A 94 -2.66 -18.55 -8.66
CA SER A 94 -2.43 -17.55 -9.68
C SER A 94 -3.40 -17.71 -10.85
N GLN A 95 -3.88 -16.58 -11.36
CA GLN A 95 -4.70 -16.53 -12.57
C GLN A 95 -3.88 -15.95 -13.72
N PRO A 96 -4.16 -16.34 -14.98
CA PRO A 96 -3.55 -15.70 -16.14
C PRO A 96 -3.76 -14.19 -16.09
N GLN A 97 -2.67 -13.43 -16.21
CA GLN A 97 -2.69 -11.97 -16.28
C GLN A 97 -2.51 -11.52 -17.72
N HIS A 98 -3.17 -10.43 -18.09
CA HIS A 98 -2.96 -9.80 -19.38
C HIS A 98 -1.59 -9.09 -19.43
N ILE A 99 -0.95 -9.05 -20.61
CA ILE A 99 0.39 -8.45 -20.78
C ILE A 99 0.39 -6.93 -20.49
N ASN A 100 -0.72 -6.26 -20.80
CA ASN A 100 -0.93 -4.87 -20.44
C ASN A 100 -1.59 -4.80 -19.05
N THR A 101 -0.83 -4.34 -18.05
CA THR A 101 -1.26 -4.22 -16.66
C THR A 101 -2.38 -3.19 -16.45
N MET A 102 -2.55 -2.27 -17.39
CA MET A 102 -3.59 -1.24 -17.35
C MET A 102 -4.91 -1.68 -18.00
N LEU A 103 -5.00 -2.91 -18.53
CA LEU A 103 -6.19 -3.36 -19.25
C LEU A 103 -7.44 -3.28 -18.36
N TYR A 104 -7.38 -3.85 -17.16
CA TYR A 104 -8.55 -3.98 -16.29
C TYR A 104 -9.10 -2.62 -15.81
N GLU A 105 -8.22 -1.67 -15.51
CA GLU A 105 -8.66 -0.31 -15.15
C GLU A 105 -9.26 0.44 -16.35
N ALA A 106 -8.70 0.26 -17.55
CA ALA A 106 -9.22 0.87 -18.76
C ALA A 106 -10.59 0.30 -19.14
N GLU A 107 -10.79 -1.01 -19.01
CA GLU A 107 -12.08 -1.68 -19.21
C GLU A 107 -13.13 -1.16 -18.22
N GLU A 108 -12.78 -1.01 -16.94
CA GLU A 108 -13.70 -0.47 -15.95
C GLU A 108 -14.07 1.00 -16.23
N PHE A 109 -13.12 1.83 -16.64
CA PHE A 109 -13.42 3.21 -17.05
C PHE A 109 -14.35 3.26 -18.27
N ALA A 110 -14.11 2.43 -19.29
CA ALA A 110 -14.98 2.33 -20.45
C ALA A 110 -16.40 1.92 -20.03
N ARG A 111 -16.53 0.89 -19.20
CA ARG A 111 -17.80 0.40 -18.66
C ARG A 111 -18.57 1.50 -17.92
N LEU A 112 -17.89 2.26 -17.05
CA LEU A 112 -18.52 3.36 -16.29
C LEU A 112 -19.03 4.47 -17.22
N VAL A 113 -18.24 4.84 -18.23
CA VAL A 113 -18.62 5.87 -19.21
C VAL A 113 -19.81 5.42 -20.07
N GLU A 114 -19.77 4.21 -20.61
CA GLU A 114 -20.84 3.65 -21.44
C GLU A 114 -22.18 3.60 -20.70
N ASN A 115 -22.14 3.28 -19.40
CA ASN A 115 -23.33 3.18 -18.57
C ASN A 115 -23.72 4.50 -17.87
N ASN A 116 -22.97 5.59 -18.08
CA ASN A 116 -23.14 6.86 -17.36
C ASN A 116 -23.15 6.70 -15.83
N GLU A 117 -22.35 5.76 -15.32
CA GLU A 117 -22.32 5.41 -13.89
C GLU A 117 -21.29 6.28 -13.16
N VAL A 118 -21.77 7.38 -12.57
CA VAL A 118 -20.91 8.29 -11.80
C VAL A 118 -20.70 7.79 -10.37
N ASN A 119 -21.71 7.17 -9.77
CA ASN A 119 -21.62 6.66 -8.40
C ASN A 119 -21.14 5.22 -8.41
N HIS A 120 -19.84 5.02 -8.18
CA HIS A 120 -19.22 3.70 -8.16
C HIS A 120 -18.28 3.54 -6.95
N PRO A 121 -17.98 2.29 -6.50
CA PRO A 121 -17.17 2.04 -5.30
C PRO A 121 -15.77 2.67 -5.33
N GLY A 122 -15.19 2.84 -6.53
CA GLY A 122 -13.87 3.45 -6.70
C GLY A 122 -13.77 4.89 -6.19
N LEU A 123 -14.89 5.63 -6.11
CA LEU A 123 -14.89 6.99 -5.54
C LEU A 123 -14.56 6.99 -4.04
N GLU A 124 -15.13 6.05 -3.29
CA GLU A 124 -14.90 5.91 -1.86
C GLU A 124 -13.46 5.49 -1.58
N VAL A 125 -12.98 4.46 -2.29
CA VAL A 125 -11.58 4.00 -2.22
C VAL A 125 -10.62 5.15 -2.51
N SER A 126 -10.89 5.95 -3.55
CA SER A 126 -10.06 7.10 -3.92
C SER A 126 -10.02 8.16 -2.83
N ARG A 127 -11.17 8.48 -2.21
CA ARG A 127 -11.26 9.46 -1.11
C ARG A 127 -10.48 9.01 0.12
N ILE A 128 -10.66 7.76 0.53
CA ILE A 128 -9.95 7.18 1.68
C ILE A 128 -8.44 7.16 1.41
N THR A 129 -8.04 6.68 0.23
CA THR A 129 -6.63 6.63 -0.19
C THR A 129 -5.97 8.01 -0.11
N ALA A 130 -6.63 9.05 -0.65
CA ALA A 130 -6.12 10.42 -0.60
C ALA A 130 -6.00 10.97 0.83
N LYS A 131 -6.99 10.66 1.69
CA LYS A 131 -6.97 11.03 3.12
C LYS A 131 -5.77 10.38 3.84
N VAL A 132 -5.65 9.06 3.75
CA VAL A 132 -4.58 8.28 4.40
C VAL A 132 -3.20 8.70 3.90
N GLN A 133 -3.06 8.97 2.60
CA GLN A 133 -1.82 9.47 2.03
C GLN A 133 -1.42 10.83 2.62
N THR A 134 -2.39 11.74 2.78
CA THR A 134 -2.15 13.07 3.38
C THR A 134 -1.71 12.96 4.84
N GLU A 135 -2.38 12.11 5.63
CA GLU A 135 -2.03 11.86 7.03
C GLU A 135 -0.63 11.28 7.19
N SER A 136 -0.24 10.39 6.27
CA SER A 136 1.07 9.73 6.27
C SER A 136 2.22 10.71 6.00
N VAL A 137 1.99 11.74 5.18
CA VAL A 137 2.99 12.77 4.85
C VAL A 137 3.07 13.87 5.91
N ALA A 138 2.00 14.13 6.66
CA ALA A 138 1.96 15.19 7.66
C ALA A 138 2.73 14.86 8.96
N ARG A 139 2.87 13.58 9.31
CA ARG A 139 3.44 13.10 10.58
C ARG A 139 4.98 12.91 10.67
N PRO A 140 5.78 12.70 9.60
CA PRO A 140 7.23 12.47 9.72
C PRO A 140 8.04 13.68 10.19
N ALA A 141 7.45 14.89 10.18
CA ALA A 141 8.19 16.14 10.38
C ALA A 141 8.44 16.52 11.86
N SER A 142 7.78 15.89 12.84
CA SER A 142 7.92 16.32 14.25
C SER A 142 9.23 15.85 14.89
N PHE A 143 9.67 14.62 14.60
CA PHE A 143 10.85 14.03 15.25
C PHE A 143 12.17 14.51 14.63
N SER A 144 12.22 14.63 13.29
CA SER A 144 13.43 15.10 12.59
C SER A 144 13.73 16.58 12.85
N ARG A 145 12.71 17.44 12.98
CA ARG A 145 12.88 18.86 13.36
C ARG A 145 13.38 19.02 14.79
N LEU A 146 12.95 18.16 15.72
CA LEU A 146 13.40 18.19 17.12
C LEU A 146 14.88 17.80 17.23
N MET A 147 15.32 16.75 16.53
CA MET A 147 16.72 16.32 16.49
C MET A 147 17.63 17.31 15.75
N ARG A 148 17.15 17.99 14.70
CA ARG A 148 17.92 19.04 14.00
C ARG A 148 18.12 20.29 14.87
N ARG A 149 17.22 20.57 15.82
CA ARG A 149 17.40 21.63 16.83
C ARG A 149 18.44 21.25 17.89
N LEU A 150 18.49 19.97 18.27
CA LEU A 150 19.48 19.48 19.25
C LEU A 150 20.91 19.37 18.70
N ARG A 151 21.09 19.20 17.38
CA ARG A 151 22.44 19.18 16.74
C ARG A 151 23.05 20.56 16.44
N LYS A 152 22.31 21.66 16.60
CA LYS A 152 22.85 23.02 16.38
C LYS A 152 23.30 23.72 17.67
N THR A 153 23.32 23.00 18.80
CA THR A 153 23.68 23.55 20.13
C THR A 153 24.92 22.91 20.77
N THR A 154 25.73 22.22 19.97
CA THR A 154 27.08 21.73 20.32
C THR A 154 27.98 21.91 19.11
#